data_AF-A0A3S7KTH9-F1
#
_entry.id   AF-A0A3S7KTH9-F1
#
_cell.length_a   1.000
_cell.length_b   1.000
_cell.length_c   1.000
_cell.angle_alpha   90.00
_cell.angle_beta   90.00
_cell.angle_gamma   90.00
#
_symmetry.space_group_name_H-M   'P 1'
#
loop_
_entity.id
_entity.type
_entity.pdbx_description
1 polymer ?
#
loop_
_entity_poly.entity_id
_entity_poly.type
_entity_poly.pdbx_seq_one_letter_code
_entity_poly.pdbx_strand_id
1 'polypeptide(L)' 'MDNPSASTIIDRLGGTGSVARLCEVRPASVSQWRLNGIPAARRQFLQLLRPDAFREEGSGDGHSIPPDDGWYTLRR' A
#
# COMPACT_ATOMS: atom_id res chain seq x y z
N MET A 1 12.20 1.25 1.49
CA MET A 1 11.28 1.65 0.39
C MET A 1 10.46 0.42 0.11
N ASP A 2 9.50 0.21 0.99
CA ASP A 2 8.77 -1.04 1.13
C ASP A 2 7.54 -0.91 0.26
N ASN A 3 7.69 -1.14 -1.04
CA ASN A 3 6.57 -0.98 -1.97
C ASN A 3 5.42 -1.91 -1.53
N PRO A 4 4.18 -1.39 -1.35
CA PRO A 4 3.08 -2.20 -0.86
C PRO A 4 2.88 -3.42 -1.74
N SER A 5 2.55 -4.55 -1.10
CA SER A 5 2.33 -5.81 -1.81
C SER A 5 1.25 -5.64 -2.89
N ALA A 6 1.34 -6.39 -3.98
CA ALA A 6 0.34 -6.34 -5.05
C ALA A 6 -1.08 -6.56 -4.52
N SER A 7 -1.25 -7.43 -3.51
CA SER A 7 -2.52 -7.64 -2.82
C SER A 7 -3.04 -6.38 -2.16
N THR A 8 -2.22 -5.69 -1.37
CA THR A 8 -2.60 -4.43 -0.70
C THR A 8 -3.05 -3.38 -1.70
N ILE A 9 -2.29 -3.20 -2.79
CA ILE A 9 -2.64 -2.26 -3.86
C ILE A 9 -3.99 -2.63 -4.48
N ILE A 10 -4.19 -3.91 -4.81
CA ILE A 10 -5.45 -4.39 -5.42
C ILE A 10 -6.63 -4.17 -4.49
N ASP A 11 -6.49 -4.44 -3.18
CA ASP A 11 -7.56 -4.19 -2.21
C ASP A 11 -7.89 -2.70 -2.07
N ARG A 12 -6.89 -1.82 -2.02
CA ARG A 12 -7.09 -0.35 -2.01
C ARG A 12 -7.77 0.19 -3.27
N LEU A 13 -7.59 -0.49 -4.40
CA LEU A 13 -8.27 -0.16 -5.67
C LEU A 13 -9.72 -0.67 -5.73
N GLY A 14 -10.21 -1.31 -4.67
CA GLY A 14 -11.57 -1.89 -4.61
C GLY A 14 -11.63 -3.38 -4.94
N GLY A 15 -10.49 -4.07 -4.86
CA GLY A 15 -10.39 -5.52 -5.03
C GLY A 15 -10.31 -6.01 -6.47
N THR A 16 -10.23 -7.33 -6.62
CA THR A 16 -9.98 -8.02 -7.90
C THR A 16 -10.98 -7.67 -8.99
N GLY A 17 -12.28 -7.61 -8.67
CA GLY A 17 -13.33 -7.32 -9.66
C GLY A 17 -13.28 -5.88 -10.18
N SER A 18 -13.03 -4.92 -9.29
CA SER A 18 -12.90 -3.51 -9.65
C SER A 18 -11.68 -3.29 -10.55
N VAL A 19 -10.53 -3.82 -10.15
CA VAL A 19 -9.29 -3.74 -10.94
C VAL A 19 -9.42 -4.46 -12.29
N ALA A 20 -10.10 -5.61 -12.34
CA ALA A 20 -10.33 -6.34 -13.58
C ALA A 20 -11.16 -5.52 -14.58
N ARG A 21 -12.19 -4.82 -14.09
CA ARG A 21 -13.01 -3.92 -14.91
C ARG A 21 -12.22 -2.68 -15.36
N LEU A 22 -11.40 -2.09 -14.49
CA LEU A 22 -10.56 -0.92 -14.80
C LEU A 22 -9.51 -1.21 -15.86
N CYS A 23 -8.92 -2.41 -15.83
CA CYS A 23 -7.89 -2.81 -16.78
C CYS A 23 -8.42 -3.65 -17.94
N GLU A 24 -9.75 -3.86 -18.04
CA GLU A 24 -10.41 -4.68 -19.06
C GLU A 24 -9.80 -6.09 -19.21
N VAL A 25 -9.48 -6.73 -18.07
CA VAL A 25 -8.92 -8.08 -18.01
C VAL A 25 -9.83 -9.04 -17.27
N ARG A 26 -9.54 -10.33 -17.37
CA ARG A 26 -10.25 -11.35 -16.60
C ARG A 26 -9.89 -11.22 -15.11
N PRO A 27 -10.85 -11.41 -14.18
CA PRO A 27 -10.55 -11.42 -12.74
C PRO A 27 -9.44 -12.39 -12.34
N ALA A 28 -9.35 -13.55 -13.02
CA ALA A 28 -8.27 -14.53 -12.83
C ALA A 28 -6.87 -13.94 -13.08
N SER A 29 -6.73 -13.02 -14.03
CA SER A 29 -5.45 -12.33 -14.28
C SER A 29 -5.05 -11.48 -13.08
N VAL A 30 -5.99 -10.75 -12.48
CA VAL A 30 -5.73 -9.92 -11.29
C VAL A 30 -5.41 -10.80 -10.08
N SER A 31 -6.07 -11.95 -9.93
CA SER A 31 -5.69 -12.94 -8.90
C SER A 31 -4.25 -13.44 -9.08
N GLN A 32 -3.79 -13.63 -10.32
CA GLN A 32 -2.39 -13.98 -10.59
C GLN A 32 -1.42 -12.83 -10.27
N TRP A 33 -1.84 -11.57 -10.39
CA TRP A 33 -0.98 -10.42 -10.04
C TRP A 33 -0.70 -10.35 -8.53
N ARG A 34 -1.60 -10.89 -7.69
CA ARG A 34 -1.34 -11.00 -6.25
C ARG A 34 -0.16 -11.91 -5.94
N LEU A 35 0.08 -12.93 -6.77
CA LEU A 35 1.15 -13.91 -6.61
C LEU A 35 2.44 -13.46 -7.33
N ASN A 36 2.30 -13.04 -8.58
CA ASN A 36 3.43 -12.75 -9.47
C ASN A 36 3.81 -11.26 -9.51
N GLY A 37 3.02 -10.40 -8.87
CA GLY A 37 3.13 -8.95 -8.94
C GLY A 37 2.32 -8.31 -10.07
N ILE A 38 2.03 -7.02 -9.92
CA ILE A 38 1.33 -6.22 -10.94
C ILE A 38 2.32 -5.91 -12.08
N PRO A 39 2.00 -6.24 -13.34
CA PRO A 39 2.86 -5.94 -14.48
C PRO A 39 3.14 -4.43 -14.62
N ALA A 40 4.36 -4.07 -15.02
CA ALA A 40 4.81 -2.67 -15.04
C ALA A 40 3.90 -1.73 -15.84
N ALA A 41 3.45 -2.14 -17.03
CA ALA A 41 2.54 -1.35 -17.86
C ALA A 41 1.19 -1.05 -17.16
N ARG A 42 0.62 -2.06 -16.49
CA ARG A 42 -0.64 -1.90 -15.72
C ARG A 42 -0.41 -1.08 -14.46
N ARG A 43 0.76 -1.21 -13.84
CA ARG A 43 1.13 -0.42 -12.67
C ARG A 43 1.19 1.08 -12.99
N GLN A 44 1.83 1.47 -14.09
CA GLN A 44 1.89 2.87 -14.53
C GLN A 44 0.49 3.44 -14.75
N PHE A 45 -0.38 2.68 -15.42
CA PHE A 45 -1.78 3.07 -15.62
C PHE A 45 -2.53 3.26 -14.28
N LEU A 46 -2.42 2.30 -13.36
CA LEU A 46 -3.10 2.36 -12.06
C LEU A 46 -2.55 3.49 -11.17
N GLN A 47 -1.25 3.79 -11.25
CA GLN A 47 -0.64 4.91 -10.53
C GLN A 47 -1.18 6.26 -11.00
N LEU A 48 -1.41 6.42 -12.30
CA LEU A 48 -2.02 7.64 -12.84
C LEU A 48 -3.49 7.78 -12.43
N LEU A 49 -4.23 6.66 -12.40
CA LEU A 49 -5.65 6.67 -12.07
C LEU A 49 -5.91 6.88 -10.58
N ARG A 50 -5.14 6.21 -9.71
CA ARG A 50 -5.30 6.21 -8.26
C ARG A 50 -3.94 6.20 -7.57
N PRO A 51 -3.23 7.34 -7.55
CA PRO A 51 -1.94 7.45 -6.85
C PRO A 51 -2.07 7.15 -5.35
N ASP A 52 -3.21 7.45 -4.74
CA ASP A 52 -3.47 7.17 -3.32
C ASP A 52 -3.38 5.69 -2.96
N ALA A 53 -3.71 4.77 -3.88
CA ALA A 53 -3.62 3.33 -3.61
C ALA A 53 -2.15 2.86 -3.46
N PHE A 54 -1.21 3.60 -4.05
CA PHE A 54 0.23 3.32 -4.01
C PHE A 54 0.96 4.08 -2.92
N ARG A 55 0.31 5.08 -2.30
CA ARG A 55 0.85 5.75 -1.14
C ARG A 55 0.81 4.75 0.02
N GLU A 56 1.96 4.46 0.61
CA GLU A 56 1.94 3.87 1.95
C GLU A 56 1.18 4.88 2.80
N GLU A 57 0.02 4.52 3.37
CA GLU A 57 -0.49 5.28 4.51
C GLU A 57 0.65 5.26 5.52
N GLY A 58 1.44 6.33 5.50
CA GLY A 58 2.39 6.60 6.54
C GLY A 58 1.58 6.42 7.81
N SER A 59 2.08 5.57 8.69
CA SER A 59 1.69 5.52 10.08
C SER A 59 1.83 6.93 10.66
N GLY A 60 0.87 7.78 10.35
CA GLY A 60 0.58 8.98 11.08
C GLY A 60 -0.14 8.50 12.33
N ASP A 61 0.51 8.77 13.46
CA ASP A 61 -0.05 8.79 14.81
C ASP A 61 -0.13 7.43 15.54
N GLY A 62 0.58 7.21 16.66
CA GLY A 62 1.44 8.11 17.40
C GLY A 62 2.37 7.36 18.35
N HIS A 63 3.66 7.37 18.04
CA HIS A 63 4.63 7.36 19.13
C HIS A 63 4.56 8.76 19.73
N SER A 64 3.71 8.93 20.75
CA SER A 64 3.93 9.95 21.76
C SER A 64 5.36 9.78 22.24
N ILE A 65 6.28 10.60 21.75
CA ILE A 65 7.45 10.93 22.54
C ILE A 65 6.86 11.73 23.70
N PRO A 66 6.80 11.18 24.92
CA PRO A 66 6.43 12.02 26.06
C PRO A 66 7.43 13.18 26.10
N PRO A 67 6.97 14.43 26.28
CA PRO A 67 7.89 15.51 26.58
C PRO A 67 8.53 15.17 27.92
N ASP A 68 9.81 14.82 27.88
CA ASP A 68 10.76 14.87 29.00
C ASP A 68 10.21 14.49 30.37
N ASP A 69 10.11 13.19 30.68
CA ASP A 69 9.97 12.78 32.09
C ASP A 69 10.78 11.50 32.36
N GLY A 70 11.97 11.68 32.92
CA GLY A 70 12.47 10.77 33.97
C GLY A 70 13.67 9.86 33.67
N TRP A 71 14.13 9.67 32.44
CA TRP A 71 15.23 8.72 32.19
C TRP A 71 16.64 9.26 32.56
N TYR A 72 16.77 10.54 32.92
CA TYR A 72 18.05 11.15 33.33
C TYR A 72 18.29 11.26 34.84
N THR A 73 17.35 10.86 35.72
CA THR A 73 17.52 11.05 37.17
C THR A 73 18.05 9.85 37.95
N LEU A 74 18.44 8.73 37.31
CA LEU A 74 18.97 7.56 38.02
C LEU A 74 20.26 6.97 37.41
N ARG A 75 21.26 7.83 37.19
CA ARG A 75 22.68 7.45 37.28
C ARG A 75 23.43 8.50 38.09
N ARG A 76 23.33 8.38 39.41
CA ARG A 76 24.31 8.88 40.36
C ARG A 76 24.89 7.68 41.10
#